data_AF-A0A226DL55-F1
#
_entry.id   AF-A0A226DL55-F1
#
_cell.length_a   1.000
_cell.length_b   1.000
_cell.length_c   1.000
_cell.angle_alpha   90.00
_cell.angle_beta   90.00
_cell.angle_gamma   90.00
#
_symmetry.space_group_name_H-M   'P 1'
#
loop_
_entity.id
_entity.type
_entity.pdbx_description
1 polymer ?
#
loop_
_entity_poly.entity_id
_entity_poly.type
_entity_poly.pdbx_seq_one_letter_code
_entity_poly.pdbx_strand_id
1 'polypeptide(L)'
;MANPEPEISEFFGAFLVYSEIMEKSFLFGKFPFHWDPIKGRLLLDFHFSRDYKSLVKTGIFLVTTLFPGIVVFLRSLHNKLQLSPHFEDYFASDGVMIAYLVMLVVLLGDFALFMVVILFWKSYTEGEIERSFCMFRQLSKVRPKQENGVHISTRLIKFAKLVVHFYAQLPLTFTLFCIPFNLDPMYYSMFEMQLDPNNLTNMLVRTVLFVVSCVEVCRLIALLICLVLFAINLGQRETFMWTNIAKRSNLGGLYFYRQIAILYTFRRGPTTIMLSLTMIVGFVTEFLFKSGVRRLEILTSKTHRVIK
;
A
#
# COMPACT_ATOMS: atom_id res chain seq x y z
N MET A 1 -17.76 -12.55 18.86
CA MET A 1 -17.95 -11.18 18.33
C MET A 1 -19.37 -11.10 17.81
N ALA A 2 -20.14 -10.08 18.19
CA ALA A 2 -21.47 -9.87 17.61
C ALA A 2 -21.33 -9.69 16.09
N ASN A 3 -22.23 -10.28 15.31
CA ASN A 3 -22.24 -10.07 13.86
C ASN A 3 -22.50 -8.58 13.60
N PRO A 4 -21.65 -7.89 12.82
CA PRO A 4 -21.87 -6.48 12.51
C PRO A 4 -23.21 -6.31 11.78
N GLU A 5 -23.84 -5.14 11.96
CA GLU A 5 -25.04 -4.79 11.20
C GLU A 5 -24.76 -4.97 9.69
N PRO A 6 -25.73 -5.46 8.91
CA PRO A 6 -25.54 -5.72 7.49
C PRO A 6 -25.05 -4.47 6.76
N GLU A 7 -25.54 -3.28 7.11
CA GLU A 7 -25.09 -2.01 6.55
C GLU A 7 -23.60 -1.75 6.77
N ILE A 8 -23.08 -2.08 7.95
CA ILE A 8 -21.66 -1.94 8.29
C ILE A 8 -20.83 -2.91 7.45
N SER A 9 -21.27 -4.16 7.38
CA SER A 9 -20.55 -5.18 6.60
C SER A 9 -20.53 -4.89 5.10
N GLU A 10 -21.59 -4.33 4.55
CA GLU A 10 -21.65 -3.94 3.15
C GLU A 10 -20.81 -2.69 2.86
N PHE A 11 -20.82 -1.71 3.76
CA PHE A 11 -20.15 -0.43 3.54
C PHE A 11 -18.64 -0.54 3.80
N PHE A 12 -18.24 -1.12 4.92
CA PHE A 12 -16.85 -1.26 5.37
C PHE A 12 -16.24 -2.64 5.10
N GLY A 13 -16.90 -3.47 4.30
CA GLY A 13 -16.53 -4.88 4.12
C GLY A 13 -15.06 -5.13 3.74
N ALA A 14 -14.46 -4.26 2.91
CA ALA A 14 -13.04 -4.37 2.56
C ALA A 14 -12.10 -4.25 3.78
N PHE A 15 -12.43 -3.36 4.72
CA PHE A 15 -11.65 -3.17 5.95
C PHE A 15 -11.94 -4.24 7.01
N LEU A 16 -13.18 -4.73 7.08
CA LEU A 16 -13.50 -5.87 7.94
C LEU A 16 -12.72 -7.11 7.53
N VAL A 17 -12.63 -7.37 6.22
CA VAL A 17 -11.82 -8.45 5.66
C VAL A 17 -10.33 -8.25 5.98
N TYR A 18 -9.82 -7.04 5.84
CA TYR A 18 -8.45 -6.71 6.24
C TYR A 18 -8.19 -7.00 7.72
N SER A 19 -9.05 -6.50 8.61
CA SER A 19 -8.93 -6.73 10.06
C SER A 19 -9.04 -8.21 10.42
N GLU A 20 -9.94 -8.95 9.75
CA GLU A 20 -10.12 -10.37 9.99
C GLU A 20 -8.91 -11.22 9.57
N ILE A 21 -8.29 -10.92 8.43
CA ILE A 21 -7.21 -11.75 7.87
C ILE A 21 -5.84 -11.27 8.35
N MET A 22 -5.53 -9.98 8.19
CA MET A 22 -4.22 -9.44 8.50
C MET A 22 -4.07 -9.11 9.97
N GLU A 23 -4.97 -8.32 10.58
CA GLU A 23 -4.74 -7.89 11.98
C GLU A 23 -4.81 -9.05 12.98
N LYS A 24 -5.59 -10.10 12.68
CA LYS A 24 -5.62 -11.34 13.48
C LYS A 24 -4.45 -12.28 13.20
N SER A 25 -3.72 -12.09 12.11
CA SER A 25 -2.53 -12.88 11.82
C SER A 25 -1.41 -12.54 12.80
N PHE A 26 -0.70 -13.58 13.27
CA PHE A 26 0.45 -13.45 14.15
C PHE A 26 1.57 -12.59 13.54
N LEU A 27 1.76 -12.65 12.22
CA LEU A 27 2.83 -11.95 11.52
C LEU A 27 2.61 -10.43 11.49
N PHE A 28 1.37 -10.00 11.23
CA PHE A 28 1.04 -8.60 11.03
C PHE A 28 0.72 -7.93 12.37
N GLY A 29 -0.28 -8.43 13.10
CA GLY A 29 -0.83 -7.80 14.29
C GLY A 29 -1.60 -6.51 13.98
N LYS A 30 -1.97 -5.77 15.03
CA LYS A 30 -2.72 -4.52 14.90
C LYS A 30 -1.88 -3.40 14.30
N PHE A 31 -2.55 -2.50 13.58
CA PHE A 31 -1.97 -1.33 12.93
C PHE A 31 -2.71 -0.07 13.40
N PRO A 32 -2.08 1.12 13.43
CA PRO A 32 -2.74 2.39 13.81
C PRO A 32 -4.05 2.64 13.06
N PHE A 33 -4.08 2.28 11.78
CA PHE A 33 -5.27 2.30 10.94
C PHE A 33 -6.01 0.96 11.03
N HIS A 34 -7.02 0.90 11.90
CA HIS A 34 -7.72 -0.34 12.22
C HIS A 34 -9.23 -0.17 12.30
N TRP A 35 -9.92 -1.30 12.28
CA TRP A 35 -11.35 -1.37 12.54
C TRP A 35 -11.63 -1.41 14.05
N ASP A 36 -12.44 -0.47 14.56
CA ASP A 36 -12.93 -0.51 15.94
C ASP A 36 -14.28 -1.24 15.99
N PRO A 37 -14.35 -2.48 16.51
CA PRO A 37 -15.60 -3.24 16.58
C PRO A 37 -16.60 -2.66 17.58
N ILE A 38 -16.15 -1.88 18.57
CA ILE A 38 -17.04 -1.26 19.57
C ILE A 38 -17.74 -0.06 18.94
N LYS A 39 -16.98 0.78 18.23
CA LYS A 39 -17.53 1.97 17.56
C LYS A 39 -18.13 1.68 16.19
N GLY A 40 -17.88 0.49 15.63
CA GLY A 40 -18.33 0.11 14.30
C GLY A 40 -17.79 1.02 13.21
N ARG A 41 -16.54 1.50 13.35
CA ARG A 41 -15.94 2.45 12.42
C ARG A 41 -14.44 2.25 12.28
N LEU A 42 -13.91 2.75 11.17
CA LEU A 42 -12.48 2.80 10.94
C LEU A 42 -11.86 3.93 11.76
N LEU A 43 -10.80 3.65 12.48
CA LEU A 43 -10.05 4.65 13.25
C LEU A 43 -8.60 4.67 12.80
N LEU A 44 -8.07 5.87 12.65
CA LEU A 44 -6.64 6.10 12.61
C LEU A 44 -6.23 6.62 14.00
N ASP A 45 -5.74 5.71 14.83
CA ASP A 45 -5.29 6.02 16.18
C ASP A 45 -3.76 6.00 16.22
N PHE A 46 -3.13 7.13 16.56
CA PHE A 46 -1.68 7.23 16.74
C PHE A 46 -1.26 7.14 18.21
N HIS A 47 -2.12 6.65 19.10
CA HIS A 47 -1.75 6.44 20.50
C HIS A 47 -0.59 5.44 20.63
N PHE A 48 0.60 6.00 20.85
CA PHE A 48 1.88 5.29 20.89
C PHE A 48 1.89 4.09 21.84
N SER A 49 1.21 4.19 22.98
CA SER A 49 1.17 3.13 24.00
C SER A 49 0.49 1.83 23.53
N ARG A 50 -0.47 1.93 22.61
CA ARG A 50 -1.23 0.78 22.10
C ARG A 50 -0.55 0.14 20.89
N ASP A 51 0.03 0.96 20.02
CA ASP A 51 0.53 0.53 18.70
C ASP A 51 2.06 0.51 18.59
N TYR A 52 2.78 0.58 19.73
CA TYR A 52 4.25 0.56 19.75
C TYR A 52 4.85 -0.63 18.98
N LYS A 53 4.22 -1.81 19.00
CA LYS A 53 4.70 -2.99 18.26
C LYS A 53 4.71 -2.74 16.75
N SER A 54 3.67 -2.09 16.22
CA SER A 54 3.62 -1.75 14.81
C SER A 54 4.68 -0.71 14.47
N LEU A 55 4.83 0.32 15.30
CA LEU A 55 5.84 1.37 15.08
C LEU A 55 7.26 0.83 15.13
N VAL A 56 7.56 -0.09 16.05
CA VAL A 56 8.85 -0.77 16.11
C VAL A 56 9.09 -1.61 14.86
N LYS A 57 8.11 -2.38 14.38
CA LYS A 57 8.25 -3.13 13.12
C LYS A 57 8.47 -2.21 11.93
N THR A 58 7.75 -1.10 11.84
CA THR A 58 7.96 -0.07 10.80
C THR A 58 9.35 0.56 10.91
N GLY A 59 9.84 0.84 12.12
CA GLY A 59 11.20 1.33 12.35
C GLY A 59 12.27 0.32 11.92
N ILE A 60 12.08 -0.96 12.27
CA ILE A 60 12.94 -2.05 11.80
C ILE A 60 12.92 -2.09 10.27
N PHE A 61 11.74 -2.09 9.64
CA PHE A 61 11.59 -2.05 8.18
C PHE A 61 12.34 -0.88 7.52
N LEU A 62 12.23 0.33 8.09
CA LEU A 62 12.93 1.50 7.58
C LEU A 62 14.45 1.29 7.66
N VAL A 63 14.97 0.80 8.78
CA VAL A 63 16.40 0.53 8.93
C VAL A 63 16.84 -0.57 7.97
N THR A 64 16.15 -1.71 7.93
CA THR A 64 16.54 -2.89 7.13
C THR A 64 16.40 -2.68 5.63
N THR A 65 15.56 -1.74 5.20
CA THR A 65 15.35 -1.47 3.76
C THR A 65 16.15 -0.25 3.31
N LEU A 66 16.10 0.86 4.07
CA LEU A 66 16.78 2.10 3.69
C LEU A 66 18.28 2.01 3.90
N PHE A 67 18.76 1.43 5.01
CA PHE A 67 20.19 1.42 5.29
C PHE A 67 20.96 0.62 4.23
N PRO A 68 20.58 -0.64 3.89
CA PRO A 68 21.21 -1.33 2.78
C PRO A 68 21.11 -0.58 1.46
N GLY A 69 19.94 -0.03 1.13
CA GLY A 69 19.75 0.74 -0.11
C GLY A 69 20.68 1.95 -0.20
N ILE A 70 20.87 2.68 0.90
CA ILE A 70 21.76 3.85 0.98
C ILE A 70 23.22 3.42 0.86
N VAL A 71 23.66 2.40 1.60
CA VAL A 71 25.04 1.89 1.54
C VAL A 71 25.40 1.49 0.11
N VAL A 72 24.50 0.72 -0.50
CA VAL A 72 24.62 0.21 -1.86
C VAL A 72 24.64 1.36 -2.89
N PHE A 73 23.77 2.36 -2.73
CA PHE A 73 23.76 3.55 -3.57
C PHE A 73 25.03 4.40 -3.43
N LEU A 74 25.47 4.68 -2.20
CA LEU A 74 26.67 5.46 -1.91
C LEU A 74 27.92 4.80 -2.49
N ARG A 75 28.03 3.46 -2.39
CA ARG A 75 29.12 2.70 -3.01
C ARG A 75 29.09 2.82 -4.54
N SER A 76 27.92 2.67 -5.16
CA SER A 76 27.77 2.87 -6.61
C SER A 76 28.16 4.29 -7.05
N LEU A 77 27.81 5.31 -6.26
CA LEU A 77 28.21 6.69 -6.52
C LEU A 77 29.72 6.88 -6.38
N HIS A 78 30.31 6.31 -5.33
CA HIS A 78 31.74 6.36 -5.07
C HIS A 78 32.55 5.76 -6.22
N ASN A 79 32.17 4.57 -6.69
CA ASN A 79 32.82 3.88 -7.81
C ASN A 79 32.70 4.69 -9.11
N LYS A 80 31.53 5.28 -9.40
CA LYS A 80 31.34 6.13 -10.59
C LYS A 80 32.16 7.41 -10.57
N LEU A 81 32.42 7.96 -9.40
CA LEU A 81 33.23 9.15 -9.23
C LEU A 81 34.73 8.84 -9.23
N GLN A 82 35.13 7.56 -9.32
CA GLN A 82 36.53 7.10 -9.26
C GLN A 82 37.29 7.67 -8.05
N LEU A 83 36.57 7.89 -6.93
CA LEU A 83 37.15 8.51 -5.74
C LEU A 83 38.22 7.63 -5.07
N SER A 84 38.16 6.31 -5.29
CA SER A 84 39.20 5.37 -4.86
C SER A 84 39.28 4.17 -5.82
N PRO A 85 40.45 3.82 -6.36
CA PRO A 85 40.64 2.65 -7.22
C PRO A 85 40.73 1.33 -6.43
N HIS A 86 40.50 1.33 -5.12
CA HIS A 86 40.81 0.19 -4.23
C HIS A 86 39.67 -0.82 -4.04
N PHE A 87 38.48 -0.56 -4.57
CA PHE A 87 37.36 -1.49 -4.48
C PHE A 87 37.28 -2.33 -5.76
N GLU A 88 37.75 -3.58 -5.69
CA GLU A 88 37.63 -4.54 -6.79
C GLU A 88 36.16 -4.79 -7.17
N ASP A 89 35.92 -5.04 -8.47
CA ASP A 89 34.61 -5.16 -9.16
C ASP A 89 33.78 -6.42 -8.77
N TYR A 90 33.84 -6.87 -7.52
CA TYR A 90 32.98 -7.96 -7.00
C TYR A 90 31.55 -7.48 -6.71
N PHE A 91 31.01 -6.62 -7.58
CA PHE A 91 29.73 -5.99 -7.37
C PHE A 91 28.57 -6.97 -7.62
N ALA A 92 27.49 -6.83 -6.86
CA ALA A 92 26.20 -7.38 -7.23
C ALA A 92 25.92 -7.03 -8.69
N SER A 93 25.44 -7.97 -9.50
CA SER A 93 25.15 -7.69 -10.91
C SER A 93 24.34 -6.39 -11.02
N ASP A 94 24.67 -5.53 -11.99
CA ASP A 94 23.98 -4.24 -12.20
C ASP A 94 22.45 -4.35 -12.15
N GLY A 95 21.91 -5.53 -12.48
CA GLY A 95 20.48 -5.84 -12.33
C GLY A 95 19.96 -5.81 -10.89
N VAL A 96 20.68 -6.35 -9.92
CA VAL A 96 20.27 -6.39 -8.51
C VAL A 96 20.19 -4.96 -7.94
N MET A 97 21.17 -4.13 -8.27
CA MET A 97 21.19 -2.70 -7.94
C MET A 97 19.95 -1.97 -8.44
N ILE A 98 19.62 -2.21 -9.71
CA ILE A 98 18.52 -1.53 -10.36
C ILE A 98 17.19 -2.04 -9.78
N ALA A 99 17.07 -3.33 -9.51
CA ALA A 99 15.92 -3.89 -8.82
C ALA A 99 15.70 -3.23 -7.44
N TYR A 100 16.76 -3.05 -6.64
CA TYR A 100 16.64 -2.37 -5.35
C TYR A 100 16.28 -0.90 -5.49
N LEU A 101 16.86 -0.19 -6.44
CA LEU A 101 16.53 1.21 -6.67
C LEU A 101 15.05 1.36 -7.05
N VAL A 102 14.55 0.49 -7.93
CA VAL A 102 13.14 0.47 -8.33
C VAL A 102 12.25 0.15 -7.12
N MET A 103 12.59 -0.87 -6.34
CA MET A 103 11.84 -1.21 -5.12
C MET A 103 11.81 -0.06 -4.12
N LEU A 104 12.95 0.60 -3.88
CA LEU A 104 13.04 1.75 -2.98
C LEU A 104 12.15 2.90 -3.45
N VAL A 105 12.16 3.21 -4.76
CA VAL A 105 11.31 4.26 -5.34
C VAL A 105 9.83 3.93 -5.17
N VAL A 106 9.43 2.68 -5.45
CA VAL A 106 8.05 2.22 -5.25
C VAL A 106 7.65 2.36 -3.79
N LEU A 107 8.49 1.92 -2.85
CA LEU A 107 8.23 2.03 -1.42
C LEU A 107 8.09 3.47 -0.93
N LEU A 108 8.96 4.37 -1.40
CA LEU A 108 8.86 5.80 -1.10
C LEU A 108 7.58 6.41 -1.69
N GLY A 109 7.18 5.97 -2.89
CA GLY A 109 5.92 6.36 -3.53
C GLY A 109 4.70 5.91 -2.72
N ASP A 110 4.64 4.64 -2.35
CA ASP A 110 3.57 4.07 -1.53
C ASP A 110 3.49 4.76 -0.16
N PHE A 111 4.65 5.01 0.47
CA PHE A 111 4.72 5.75 1.73
C PHE A 111 4.21 7.18 1.57
N ALA A 112 4.61 7.89 0.52
CA ALA A 112 4.12 9.25 0.25
C ALA A 112 2.59 9.28 0.06
N LEU A 113 2.03 8.33 -0.71
CA LEU A 113 0.58 8.20 -0.87
C LEU A 113 -0.12 7.95 0.47
N PHE A 114 0.42 7.04 1.28
CA PHE A 114 -0.13 6.72 2.59
C PHE A 114 -0.07 7.91 3.56
N MET A 115 1.03 8.67 3.55
CA MET A 115 1.17 9.89 4.35
C MET A 115 0.13 10.94 4.00
N VAL A 116 -0.21 11.09 2.72
CA VAL A 116 -1.26 12.02 2.28
C VAL A 116 -2.61 11.61 2.85
N VAL A 117 -2.94 10.32 2.81
CA VAL A 117 -4.16 9.78 3.45
C VAL A 117 -4.20 10.11 4.94
N ILE A 118 -3.07 9.93 5.64
CA ILE A 118 -2.94 10.26 7.08
C ILE A 118 -3.16 11.76 7.33
N LEU A 119 -2.49 12.63 6.57
CA LEU A 119 -2.55 14.08 6.76
C LEU A 119 -3.98 14.62 6.57
N PHE A 120 -4.71 14.11 5.59
CA PHE A 120 -6.10 14.50 5.34
C PHE A 120 -7.12 13.72 6.17
N TRP A 121 -6.68 12.76 7.00
CA TRP A 121 -7.58 11.85 7.70
C TRP A 121 -8.57 12.60 8.61
N LYS A 122 -8.04 13.35 9.59
CA LYS A 122 -8.86 14.06 10.59
C LYS A 122 -9.61 15.25 10.00
N SER A 123 -8.98 15.97 9.08
CA SER A 123 -9.54 17.21 8.52
C SER A 123 -10.67 16.95 7.52
N TYR A 124 -10.67 15.80 6.85
CA TYR A 124 -11.59 15.55 5.74
C TYR A 124 -12.13 14.12 5.71
N THR A 125 -11.25 13.11 5.68
CA THR A 125 -11.64 11.72 5.37
C THR A 125 -12.61 11.16 6.41
N GLU A 126 -12.36 11.37 7.71
CA GLU A 126 -13.22 10.89 8.79
C GLU A 126 -14.65 11.46 8.68
N GLY A 127 -14.75 12.78 8.48
CA GLY A 127 -16.05 13.46 8.35
C GLY A 127 -16.84 13.03 7.11
N GLU A 128 -16.18 12.88 5.96
CA GLU A 128 -16.85 12.43 4.73
C GLU A 128 -17.26 10.95 4.80
N ILE A 129 -16.46 10.08 5.44
CA ILE A 129 -16.83 8.68 5.67
C ILE A 129 -18.07 8.62 6.55
N GLU A 130 -18.09 9.34 7.67
CA GLU A 130 -19.23 9.36 8.61
C GLU A 130 -20.49 9.90 7.93
N ARG A 131 -20.37 11.02 7.22
CA ARG A 131 -21.49 11.59 6.45
C ARG A 131 -22.04 10.61 5.42
N SER A 132 -21.15 9.97 4.67
CA SER A 132 -21.53 8.97 3.68
C SER A 132 -22.19 7.77 4.33
N PHE A 133 -21.62 7.24 5.41
CA PHE A 133 -22.20 6.11 6.14
C PHE A 133 -23.59 6.43 6.69
N CYS A 134 -23.77 7.60 7.31
CA CYS A 134 -25.09 8.08 7.76
C CYS A 134 -26.10 8.16 6.61
N MET A 135 -25.71 8.71 5.47
CA MET A 135 -26.56 8.78 4.27
C MET A 135 -26.94 7.37 3.79
N PHE A 136 -25.98 6.46 3.70
CA PHE A 136 -26.20 5.07 3.32
C PHE A 136 -27.16 4.36 4.26
N ARG A 137 -26.98 4.53 5.57
CA ARG A 137 -27.84 3.95 6.61
C ARG A 137 -29.27 4.51 6.56
N GLN A 138 -29.45 5.77 6.21
CA GLN A 138 -30.78 6.35 6.01
C GLN A 138 -31.42 5.81 4.73
N LEU A 139 -30.67 5.75 3.63
CA LEU A 139 -31.14 5.24 2.35
C LEU A 139 -31.48 3.73 2.42
N SER A 140 -30.72 2.94 3.18
CA SER A 140 -30.98 1.50 3.33
C SER A 140 -32.31 1.21 4.04
N LYS A 141 -32.75 2.09 4.95
CA LYS A 141 -34.03 1.95 5.67
C LYS A 141 -35.25 2.16 4.79
N VAL A 142 -35.14 3.00 3.77
CA VAL A 142 -36.27 3.39 2.92
C VAL A 142 -36.30 2.68 1.57
N ARG A 143 -35.22 1.99 1.18
CA ARG A 143 -35.12 1.33 -0.12
C ARG A 143 -35.24 -0.19 -0.06
N PRO A 144 -35.81 -0.82 -1.10
CA PRO A 144 -35.70 -2.26 -1.29
C PRO A 144 -34.22 -2.68 -1.38
N LYS A 145 -33.88 -3.83 -0.78
CA LYS A 145 -32.51 -4.40 -0.80
C LYS A 145 -31.95 -4.64 -2.21
N GLN A 146 -32.80 -4.74 -3.23
CA GLN A 146 -32.36 -4.92 -4.62
C GLN A 146 -31.80 -3.63 -5.23
N GLU A 147 -32.19 -2.45 -4.70
CA GLU A 147 -31.84 -1.14 -5.28
C GLU A 147 -30.72 -0.40 -4.52
N ASN A 148 -30.26 -0.95 -3.41
CA ASN A 148 -29.22 -0.35 -2.56
C ASN A 148 -27.79 -0.70 -3.02
N GLY A 149 -27.65 -1.49 -4.09
CA GLY A 149 -26.35 -1.90 -4.63
C GLY A 149 -25.59 -2.96 -3.82
N VAL A 150 -26.24 -3.78 -2.98
CA VAL A 150 -25.56 -4.87 -2.20
C VAL A 150 -24.67 -5.75 -3.07
N HIS A 151 -25.11 -6.08 -4.28
CA HIS A 151 -24.36 -6.92 -5.22
C HIS A 151 -22.98 -6.34 -5.59
N ILE A 152 -22.84 -5.01 -5.57
CA ILE A 152 -21.58 -4.29 -5.79
C ILE A 152 -20.65 -4.55 -4.61
N SER A 153 -21.11 -4.29 -3.39
CA SER A 153 -20.31 -4.53 -2.17
C SER A 153 -19.88 -5.98 -2.04
N THR A 154 -20.79 -6.94 -2.24
CA THR A 154 -20.45 -8.37 -2.13
C THR A 154 -19.40 -8.80 -3.16
N ARG A 155 -19.42 -8.28 -4.39
CA ARG A 155 -18.38 -8.54 -5.39
C ARG A 155 -17.04 -7.95 -4.94
N LEU A 156 -17.02 -6.71 -4.47
CA LEU A 156 -15.79 -6.05 -3.99
C LEU A 156 -15.23 -6.70 -2.73
N ILE A 157 -16.08 -7.17 -1.81
CA ILE A 157 -15.67 -7.90 -0.60
C ILE A 157 -15.02 -9.23 -0.97
N LYS A 158 -15.59 -9.97 -1.93
CA LYS A 158 -14.97 -11.21 -2.44
C LYS A 158 -13.59 -10.94 -3.03
N PHE A 159 -13.45 -9.85 -3.81
CA PHE A 159 -12.17 -9.44 -4.37
C PHE A 159 -11.18 -9.02 -3.27
N ALA A 160 -11.60 -8.21 -2.30
CA ALA A 160 -10.80 -7.82 -1.15
C ALA A 160 -10.30 -9.04 -0.38
N LYS A 161 -11.17 -10.05 -0.16
CA LYS A 161 -10.80 -11.30 0.52
C LYS A 161 -9.69 -12.05 -0.21
N LEU A 162 -9.79 -12.16 -1.53
CA LEU A 162 -8.76 -12.79 -2.35
C LEU A 162 -7.44 -12.02 -2.24
N VAL A 163 -7.48 -10.70 -2.42
CA VAL A 163 -6.28 -9.84 -2.40
C VAL A 163 -5.61 -9.88 -1.03
N VAL A 164 -6.35 -9.68 0.05
CA VAL A 164 -5.80 -9.65 1.41
C VAL A 164 -5.22 -11.02 1.78
N HIS A 165 -5.85 -12.12 1.38
CA HIS A 165 -5.30 -13.47 1.61
C HIS A 165 -3.98 -13.68 0.86
N PHE A 166 -3.91 -13.23 -0.39
CA PHE A 166 -2.69 -13.27 -1.20
C PHE A 166 -1.56 -12.49 -0.53
N TYR A 167 -1.79 -11.23 -0.15
CA TYR A 167 -0.78 -10.41 0.53
C TYR A 167 -0.44 -10.88 1.95
N ALA A 168 -1.31 -11.64 2.61
CA ALA A 168 -1.00 -12.25 3.91
C ALA A 168 0.03 -13.38 3.80
N GLN A 169 0.06 -14.11 2.68
CA GLN A 169 0.97 -15.23 2.44
C GLN A 169 2.27 -14.81 1.72
N LEU A 170 2.19 -13.75 0.90
CA LEU A 170 3.29 -13.28 0.06
C LEU A 170 4.63 -13.03 0.79
N PRO A 171 4.69 -12.48 2.02
CA PRO A 171 5.96 -12.25 2.71
C PRO A 171 6.80 -13.52 2.92
N LEU A 172 6.15 -14.64 3.26
CA LEU A 172 6.84 -15.90 3.50
C LEU A 172 7.30 -16.51 2.18
N THR A 173 6.45 -16.53 1.16
CA THR A 173 6.80 -17.03 -0.19
C THR A 173 7.97 -16.24 -0.78
N PHE A 174 7.95 -14.92 -0.63
CA PHE A 174 9.02 -14.06 -1.13
C PHE A 174 10.33 -14.28 -0.37
N THR A 175 10.28 -14.46 0.95
CA THR A 175 11.47 -14.79 1.76
C THR A 175 12.07 -16.15 1.36
N LEU A 176 11.23 -17.18 1.21
CA LEU A 176 11.65 -18.51 0.79
C LEU A 176 12.33 -18.51 -0.58
N PHE A 177 11.93 -17.59 -1.46
CA PHE A 177 12.56 -17.40 -2.75
C PHE A 177 13.85 -16.57 -2.65
N CYS A 178 13.81 -15.39 -2.01
CA CYS A 178 14.93 -14.45 -2.06
C CYS A 178 16.16 -14.87 -1.25
N ILE A 179 15.97 -15.47 -0.07
CA ILE A 179 17.09 -15.77 0.84
C ILE A 179 18.05 -16.83 0.24
N PRO A 180 17.59 -17.98 -0.30
CA PRO A 180 18.49 -18.97 -0.89
C PRO A 180 19.28 -18.47 -2.10
N PHE A 181 18.72 -17.53 -2.86
CA PHE A 181 19.36 -16.93 -4.03
C PHE A 181 20.15 -15.65 -3.70
N ASN A 182 20.29 -15.29 -2.41
CA ASN A 182 20.99 -14.08 -1.95
C ASN A 182 20.47 -12.80 -2.63
N LEU A 183 19.16 -12.73 -2.86
CA LEU A 183 18.46 -11.59 -3.47
C LEU A 183 17.95 -10.59 -2.42
N ASP A 184 18.32 -10.73 -1.15
CA ASP A 184 18.01 -9.76 -0.09
C ASP A 184 19.13 -8.71 0.04
N PRO A 185 18.79 -7.45 0.34
CA PRO A 185 19.76 -6.36 0.33
C PRO A 185 20.75 -6.44 1.51
N MET A 186 20.35 -7.17 2.55
CA MET A 186 21.17 -7.37 3.74
C MET A 186 22.37 -8.29 3.47
N TYR A 187 22.24 -9.26 2.56
CA TYR A 187 23.36 -10.07 2.07
C TYR A 187 24.56 -9.20 1.66
N TYR A 188 24.30 -8.23 0.78
CA TYR A 188 25.32 -7.35 0.24
C TYR A 188 25.89 -6.43 1.32
N SER A 189 25.02 -5.89 2.20
CA SER A 189 25.48 -5.04 3.29
C SER A 189 26.39 -5.77 4.28
N MET A 190 26.08 -7.03 4.60
CA MET A 190 26.92 -7.86 5.47
C MET A 190 28.26 -8.20 4.81
N PHE A 191 28.24 -8.52 3.51
CA PHE A 191 29.46 -8.76 2.75
C PHE A 191 30.40 -7.54 2.78
N GLU A 192 29.84 -6.33 2.63
CA GLU A 192 30.60 -5.07 2.73
C GLU A 192 31.19 -4.82 4.13
N MET A 193 30.49 -5.25 5.17
CA MET A 193 30.96 -5.18 6.55
C MET A 193 31.98 -6.28 6.91
N GLN A 194 32.43 -7.07 5.94
CA GLN A 194 33.32 -8.23 6.14
C GLN A 194 32.71 -9.29 7.08
N LEU A 195 31.38 -9.37 7.13
CA LEU A 195 30.65 -10.41 7.84
C LEU A 195 30.29 -11.52 6.86
N ASP A 196 30.54 -12.79 7.21
CA ASP A 196 30.12 -13.93 6.39
C ASP A 196 28.58 -14.03 6.37
N PRO A 197 27.91 -13.72 5.25
CA PRO A 197 26.45 -13.70 5.19
C PRO A 197 25.84 -15.11 5.22
N ASN A 198 26.63 -16.16 4.99
CA ASN A 198 26.19 -17.55 4.94
C ASN A 198 26.33 -18.27 6.29
N ASN A 199 26.99 -17.64 7.27
CA ASN A 199 26.97 -18.12 8.64
C ASN A 199 25.51 -18.26 9.13
N LEU A 200 25.18 -19.37 9.78
CA LEU A 200 23.83 -19.69 10.27
C LEU A 200 23.17 -18.52 11.02
N THR A 201 23.93 -17.87 11.92
CA THR A 201 23.41 -16.73 12.69
C THR A 201 23.05 -15.55 11.78
N ASN A 202 23.90 -15.22 10.81
CA ASN A 202 23.67 -14.11 9.88
C ASN A 202 22.54 -14.43 8.90
N MET A 203 22.45 -15.68 8.43
CA MET A 203 21.33 -16.16 7.61
C MET A 203 20.00 -16.06 8.35
N LEU A 204 19.95 -16.43 9.64
CA LEU A 204 18.75 -16.29 10.46
C LEU A 204 18.36 -14.81 10.64
N VAL A 205 19.32 -13.95 10.96
CA VAL A 205 19.09 -12.50 11.10
C VAL A 205 18.57 -11.91 9.78
N ARG A 206 19.21 -12.23 8.65
CA ARG A 206 18.74 -11.82 7.31
C ARG A 206 17.31 -12.27 7.06
N THR A 207 17.00 -13.53 7.33
CA THR A 207 15.66 -14.10 7.12
C THR A 207 14.61 -13.36 7.96
N VAL A 208 14.85 -13.16 9.25
CA VAL A 208 13.89 -12.49 10.15
C VAL A 208 13.68 -11.03 9.73
N LEU A 209 14.76 -10.30 9.48
CA LEU A 209 14.69 -8.90 9.08
C LEU A 209 14.00 -8.74 7.72
N PHE A 210 14.24 -9.65 6.78
CA PHE A 210 13.60 -9.64 5.48
C PHE A 210 12.09 -9.97 5.58
N VAL A 211 11.71 -10.99 6.36
CA VAL A 211 10.29 -11.31 6.62
C VAL A 211 9.57 -10.11 7.24
N VAL A 212 10.14 -9.47 8.27
CA VAL A 212 9.54 -8.29 8.91
C VAL A 212 9.36 -7.17 7.89
N SER A 213 10.37 -6.94 7.05
CA SER A 213 10.31 -5.92 6.00
C SER A 213 9.20 -6.21 5.00
N CYS A 214 9.14 -7.43 4.46
CA CYS A 214 8.10 -7.83 3.51
C CYS A 214 6.69 -7.79 4.11
N VAL A 215 6.54 -8.11 5.40
CA VAL A 215 5.26 -8.01 6.12
C VAL A 215 4.78 -6.56 6.16
N GLU A 216 5.64 -5.60 6.47
CA GLU A 216 5.25 -4.17 6.50
C GLU A 216 4.86 -3.67 5.09
N VAL A 217 5.64 -4.01 4.07
CA VAL A 217 5.33 -3.65 2.67
C VAL A 217 3.99 -4.23 2.23
N CYS A 218 3.77 -5.54 2.44
CA CYS A 218 2.51 -6.19 2.08
C CYS A 218 1.32 -5.61 2.84
N ARG A 219 1.51 -5.20 4.10
CA ARG A 219 0.47 -4.54 4.90
C ARG A 219 0.08 -3.20 4.30
N LEU A 220 1.06 -2.35 3.97
CA LEU A 220 0.81 -1.03 3.39
C LEU A 220 0.08 -1.14 2.05
N ILE A 221 0.53 -2.05 1.17
CA ILE A 221 -0.11 -2.29 -0.13
C ILE A 221 -1.54 -2.82 0.05
N ALA A 222 -1.75 -3.80 0.93
CA ALA A 222 -3.09 -4.34 1.18
C ALA A 222 -4.04 -3.29 1.75
N LEU A 223 -3.57 -2.44 2.67
CA LEU A 223 -4.33 -1.31 3.20
C LEU A 223 -4.71 -0.31 2.11
N LEU A 224 -3.76 0.05 1.24
CA LEU A 224 -4.01 0.96 0.13
C LEU A 224 -5.06 0.38 -0.83
N ILE A 225 -4.96 -0.91 -1.17
CA ILE A 225 -5.96 -1.57 -2.02
C ILE A 225 -7.32 -1.61 -1.32
N CYS A 226 -7.39 -1.94 -0.04
CA CYS A 226 -8.65 -1.91 0.72
C CYS A 226 -9.28 -0.51 0.74
N LEU A 227 -8.47 0.56 0.84
CA LEU A 227 -8.92 1.94 0.77
C LEU A 227 -9.47 2.29 -0.61
N VAL A 228 -8.79 1.88 -1.67
CA VAL A 228 -9.26 2.07 -3.06
C VAL A 228 -10.57 1.30 -3.29
N LEU A 229 -10.65 0.04 -2.88
CA LEU A 229 -11.87 -0.77 -3.01
C LEU A 229 -13.03 -0.18 -2.20
N PHE A 230 -12.75 0.37 -1.02
CA PHE A 230 -13.73 1.10 -0.23
C PHE A 230 -14.24 2.35 -0.96
N ALA A 231 -13.34 3.17 -1.52
CA ALA A 231 -13.70 4.35 -2.29
C ALA A 231 -14.53 4.01 -3.54
N ILE A 232 -14.16 2.92 -4.24
CA ILE A 232 -14.92 2.40 -5.38
C ILE A 232 -16.31 1.93 -4.94
N ASN A 233 -16.39 1.17 -3.83
CA ASN A 233 -17.66 0.70 -3.28
C ASN A 233 -18.58 1.88 -2.95
N LEU A 234 -18.04 2.89 -2.28
CA LEU A 234 -18.74 4.12 -1.93
C LEU A 234 -19.28 4.80 -3.20
N GLY A 235 -18.42 5.13 -4.16
CA GLY A 235 -18.81 5.84 -5.37
C GLY A 235 -19.77 5.05 -6.25
N GLN A 236 -19.55 3.75 -6.46
CA GLN A 236 -20.41 2.92 -7.31
C GLN A 236 -21.78 2.69 -6.68
N ARG A 237 -21.87 2.48 -5.36
CA ARG A 237 -23.18 2.32 -4.72
C ARG A 237 -23.95 3.61 -4.62
N GLU A 238 -23.27 4.71 -4.30
CA GLU A 238 -23.88 6.03 -4.23
C GLU A 238 -24.47 6.40 -5.60
N THR A 239 -23.70 6.24 -6.68
CA THR A 239 -24.19 6.46 -8.05
C THR A 239 -25.32 5.50 -8.44
N PHE A 240 -25.19 4.19 -8.20
CA PHE A 240 -26.24 3.21 -8.48
C PHE A 240 -27.55 3.55 -7.77
N MET A 241 -27.46 3.86 -6.49
CA MET A 241 -28.61 4.29 -5.70
C MET A 241 -29.21 5.55 -6.31
N TRP A 242 -28.44 6.59 -6.56
CA TRP A 242 -28.99 7.83 -7.11
C TRP A 242 -29.65 7.66 -8.46
N THR A 243 -29.03 6.90 -9.38
CA THR A 243 -29.63 6.59 -10.68
C THR A 243 -31.00 5.91 -10.53
N ASN A 244 -31.15 5.00 -9.56
CA ASN A 244 -32.44 4.35 -9.30
C ASN A 244 -33.49 5.32 -8.73
N ILE A 245 -33.10 6.30 -7.90
CA ILE A 245 -34.05 7.35 -7.45
C ILE A 245 -34.45 8.24 -8.62
N ALA A 246 -33.48 8.70 -9.41
CA ALA A 246 -33.74 9.63 -10.51
C ALA A 246 -34.70 9.02 -11.55
N LYS A 247 -34.62 7.71 -11.80
CA LYS A 247 -35.53 6.98 -12.69
C LYS A 247 -36.99 6.97 -12.21
N ARG A 248 -37.24 7.14 -10.91
CA ARG A 248 -38.60 7.09 -10.33
C ARG A 248 -39.37 8.41 -10.38
N SER A 249 -38.68 9.55 -10.58
CA SER A 249 -39.32 10.87 -10.64
C SER A 249 -38.47 11.85 -11.45
N ASN A 250 -39.01 12.38 -12.55
CA ASN A 250 -38.30 13.36 -13.40
C ASN A 250 -38.01 14.68 -12.67
N LEU A 251 -39.00 15.23 -11.94
CA LEU A 251 -38.85 16.48 -11.18
C LEU A 251 -37.97 16.29 -9.93
N GLY A 252 -38.19 15.20 -9.20
CA GLY A 252 -37.35 14.84 -8.04
C GLY A 252 -35.91 14.55 -8.47
N GLY A 253 -35.72 13.89 -9.60
CA GLY A 253 -34.42 13.61 -10.20
C GLY A 253 -33.62 14.87 -10.46
N LEU A 254 -34.22 15.92 -11.01
CA LEU A 254 -33.56 17.20 -11.30
C LEU A 254 -33.06 17.91 -10.02
N TYR A 255 -33.87 17.92 -8.96
CA TYR A 255 -33.45 18.44 -7.65
C TYR A 255 -32.32 17.60 -7.04
N PHE A 256 -32.40 16.27 -7.17
CA PHE A 256 -31.33 15.36 -6.74
C PHE A 256 -30.03 15.60 -7.50
N TYR A 257 -30.06 15.76 -8.84
CA TYR A 257 -28.88 16.07 -9.64
C TYR A 257 -28.20 17.36 -9.19
N ARG A 258 -28.97 18.38 -8.80
CA ARG A 258 -28.41 19.64 -8.24
C ARG A 258 -27.69 19.39 -6.92
N GLN A 259 -28.27 18.62 -6.00
CA GLN A 259 -27.62 18.30 -4.72
C GLN A 259 -26.34 17.47 -4.92
N ILE A 260 -26.38 16.52 -5.86
CA ILE A 260 -25.22 15.72 -6.26
C ILE A 260 -24.11 16.62 -6.82
N ALA A 261 -24.45 17.55 -7.73
CA ALA A 261 -23.48 18.49 -8.30
C ALA A 261 -22.80 19.35 -7.23
N ILE A 262 -23.56 19.83 -6.25
CA ILE A 262 -23.01 20.59 -5.10
C ILE A 262 -22.06 19.69 -4.29
N LEU A 263 -22.47 18.47 -3.96
CA LEU A 263 -21.66 17.52 -3.20
C LEU A 263 -20.34 17.19 -3.92
N TYR A 264 -20.39 16.91 -5.22
CA TYR A 264 -19.20 16.65 -6.03
C TYR A 264 -18.30 17.87 -6.16
N THR A 265 -18.87 19.08 -6.17
CA THR A 265 -18.08 20.32 -6.19
C THR A 265 -17.29 20.47 -4.89
N PHE A 266 -17.89 20.16 -3.73
CA PHE A 266 -17.19 20.16 -2.45
C PHE A 266 -16.14 19.05 -2.35
N ARG A 267 -16.45 17.85 -2.85
CA ARG A 267 -15.50 16.72 -2.87
C ARG A 267 -14.34 16.90 -3.85
N ARG A 268 -14.48 17.81 -4.83
CA ARG A 268 -13.50 18.02 -5.91
C ARG A 268 -12.13 18.40 -5.38
N GLY A 269 -12.03 19.34 -4.43
CA GLY A 269 -10.73 19.84 -3.96
C GLY A 269 -9.80 18.73 -3.44
N PRO A 270 -10.20 18.01 -2.39
CA PRO A 270 -9.39 16.91 -1.83
C PRO A 270 -9.16 15.78 -2.82
N THR A 271 -10.17 15.45 -3.64
CA THR A 271 -10.03 14.43 -4.69
C THR A 271 -9.01 14.85 -5.74
N THR A 272 -9.02 16.12 -6.16
CA THR A 272 -8.02 16.67 -7.09
C THR A 272 -6.63 16.62 -6.47
N ILE A 273 -6.45 16.98 -5.20
CA ILE A 273 -5.15 16.90 -4.51
C ILE A 273 -4.64 15.44 -4.50
N MET A 274 -5.48 14.48 -4.11
CA MET A 274 -5.13 13.06 -4.09
C MET A 274 -4.76 12.53 -5.49
N LEU A 275 -5.55 12.89 -6.51
CA LEU A 275 -5.29 12.51 -7.90
C LEU A 275 -4.00 13.15 -8.42
N SER A 276 -3.76 14.44 -8.16
CA SER A 276 -2.53 15.13 -8.55
C SER A 276 -1.31 14.49 -7.92
N LEU A 277 -1.37 14.14 -6.64
CA LEU A 277 -0.27 13.45 -5.95
C LEU A 277 -0.04 12.04 -6.51
N THR A 278 -1.11 11.30 -6.77
CA THR A 278 -1.02 9.97 -7.41
C THR A 278 -0.36 10.07 -8.79
N MET A 279 -0.75 11.07 -9.59
CA MET A 279 -0.15 11.32 -10.90
C MET A 279 1.32 11.72 -10.80
N ILE A 280 1.69 12.57 -9.84
CA ILE A 280 3.08 12.97 -9.61
C ILE A 280 3.92 11.75 -9.21
N VAL A 281 3.47 10.96 -8.24
CA VAL A 281 4.16 9.74 -7.79
C VAL A 281 4.30 8.74 -8.93
N GLY A 282 3.23 8.51 -9.69
CA GLY A 282 3.24 7.62 -10.86
C GLY A 282 4.22 8.09 -11.93
N PHE A 283 4.20 9.37 -12.27
CA PHE A 283 5.11 9.97 -13.24
C PHE A 283 6.58 9.87 -12.81
N VAL A 284 6.87 10.18 -11.53
CA VAL A 284 8.23 10.07 -10.98
C VAL A 284 8.71 8.62 -11.02
N THR A 285 7.86 7.67 -10.64
CA THR A 285 8.18 6.24 -10.66
C THR A 285 8.46 5.75 -12.09
N GLU A 286 7.61 6.12 -13.05
CA GLU A 286 7.77 5.78 -14.47
C GLU A 286 9.07 6.37 -15.04
N PHE A 287 9.34 7.65 -14.75
CA PHE A 287 10.54 8.32 -15.22
C PHE A 287 11.82 7.66 -14.68
N LEU A 288 11.84 7.32 -13.39
CA LEU A 288 12.97 6.63 -12.76
C LEU A 288 13.16 5.23 -13.32
N PHE A 289 12.07 4.49 -13.53
CA PHE A 289 12.10 3.16 -14.12
C PHE A 289 12.66 3.21 -15.56
N LYS A 290 12.12 4.07 -16.42
CA LYS A 290 12.60 4.23 -17.80
C LYS A 290 14.06 4.67 -17.85
N SER A 291 14.47 5.56 -16.95
CA SER A 291 15.86 6.02 -16.85
C SER A 291 16.80 4.91 -16.39
N GLY A 292 16.36 4.05 -15.47
CA GLY A 292 17.08 2.86 -15.03
C GLY A 292 17.26 1.83 -16.13
N VAL A 293 16.17 1.46 -16.81
CA VAL A 293 16.16 0.46 -17.90
C VAL A 293 17.05 0.91 -19.06
N ARG A 294 16.92 2.16 -19.53
CA ARG A 294 17.74 2.66 -20.65
C ARG A 294 19.24 2.64 -20.33
N ARG A 295 19.63 2.91 -19.08
CA ARG A 295 21.03 2.78 -18.66
C ARG A 295 21.51 1.33 -18.69
N LEU A 296 20.65 0.39 -18.31
CA LEU A 296 20.91 -1.05 -18.37
C LEU A 296 21.19 -1.52 -19.80
N GLU A 297 20.37 -1.08 -20.78
CA GLU A 297 20.55 -1.39 -22.21
C GLU A 297 21.87 -0.85 -22.78
N ILE A 298 22.27 0.36 -22.36
CA ILE A 298 23.54 0.96 -22.80
C ILE A 298 24.72 0.20 -22.21
N LEU A 299 24.63 -0.26 -20.96
CA LEU A 299 25.70 -1.04 -20.32
C LEU A 299 25.84 -2.41 -20.99
N THR A 300 24.74 -3.16 -21.18
CA THR A 300 24.79 -4.49 -21.80
C THR A 300 25.28 -4.45 -23.25
N SER A 301 24.90 -3.43 -24.02
CA SER A 301 25.37 -3.27 -25.40
C SER A 301 26.87 -2.94 -25.51
N LYS A 302 27.45 -2.26 -24.51
CA LYS A 302 28.90 -2.02 -24.45
C LYS A 302 29.67 -3.28 -24.11
N THR A 303 29.21 -4.09 -23.15
CA THR A 303 29.88 -5.32 -22.76
C THR A 303 29.97 -6.31 -23.92
N HIS A 304 28.92 -6.41 -24.75
CA HIS A 304 28.94 -7.26 -25.95
C HIS A 304 29.91 -6.80 -27.05
N ARG A 305 30.30 -5.52 -27.10
CA ARG A 305 31.31 -5.05 -28.06
C ARG A 305 32.74 -5.31 -27.61
N VAL A 306 32.98 -5.45 -26.30
CA VAL A 306 34.33 -5.69 -25.75
C VAL A 306 34.70 -7.18 -25.78
N ILE A 307 33.70 -8.07 -25.88
CA ILE A 307 33.89 -9.53 -25.95
C ILE A 307 34.10 -10.03 -27.40
N LYS A 308 34.05 -9.13 -28.40
CA LYS A 308 34.39 -9.43 -29.81
C LYS A 308 35.74 -8.81 -30.17
#